data_AF-A0A2G9NSI5-F1
#
_entry.id   AF-A0A2G9NSI5-F1
#
_cell.length_a   1.000
_cell.length_b   1.000
_cell.length_c   1.000
_cell.angle_alpha   90.00
_cell.angle_beta   90.00
_cell.angle_gamma   90.00
#
_symmetry.space_group_name_H-M   'P 1'
#
loop_
_entity.id
_entity.type
_entity.pdbx_description
1 polymer ?
#
loop_
_entity_poly.entity_id
_entity_poly.type
_entity_poly.pdbx_seq_one_letter_code
_entity_poly.pdbx_strand_id
1 'polypeptide(L)'
;MAVHILKTRAKINKPVIACDIDDVKFPFVPRFCEFHNRAYGTNMSPSDFHVYSFGEVMGVSKEESLKRIDEEYLRSEEFLTAEPMAGSEDAIEHLAS
;
A
#
# COMPACT_ATOMS: atom_id res chain seq x y z
N MET A 1 19.94 -40.15 -1.30
CA MET A 1 20.61 -38.87 -1.61
C MET A 1 20.17 -37.84 -0.58
N ALA A 2 21.09 -37.35 0.24
CA ALA A 2 20.80 -36.31 1.23
C ALA A 2 21.03 -34.93 0.60
N VAL A 3 19.98 -34.10 0.52
CA VAL A 3 20.11 -32.69 0.15
C VAL A 3 20.39 -31.91 1.44
N HIS A 4 21.62 -31.42 1.56
CA HIS A 4 22.00 -30.47 2.59
C HIS A 4 21.30 -29.12 2.31
N ILE A 5 20.29 -28.77 3.09
CA ILE A 5 19.79 -27.39 3.15
C ILE A 5 20.62 -26.68 4.22
N LEU A 6 21.63 -25.92 3.79
CA LEU A 6 22.35 -24.98 4.66
C LEU A 6 21.39 -23.85 5.05
N LYS A 7 20.80 -23.92 6.25
CA LYS A 7 20.16 -22.78 6.92
C LYS A 7 21.19 -22.09 7.81
N THR A 8 22.09 -21.32 7.21
CA THR A 8 22.89 -20.35 7.97
C THR A 8 22.11 -19.02 7.99
N ARG A 9 21.36 -18.77 9.06
CA ARG A 9 20.93 -17.40 9.38
C ARG A 9 22.18 -16.62 9.76
N ALA A 10 22.53 -15.61 8.96
CA ALA A 10 23.55 -14.66 9.34
C ALA A 10 23.19 -14.08 10.72
N LYS A 11 24.19 -13.93 11.59
CA LYS A 11 24.01 -13.31 12.89
C LYS A 11 23.73 -11.81 12.65
N ILE A 12 22.46 -11.42 12.72
CA ILE A 12 22.10 -10.02 12.57
C ILE A 12 22.51 -9.30 13.86
N ASN A 13 23.54 -8.46 13.77
CA ASN A 13 24.07 -7.71 14.91
C ASN A 13 23.44 -6.30 15.05
N LYS A 14 22.59 -5.89 14.11
CA LYS A 14 21.83 -4.64 14.15
C LYS A 14 20.32 -4.93 14.33
N PRO A 15 19.53 -4.01 14.93
CA PRO A 15 18.08 -4.09 14.88
C PRO A 15 17.55 -4.20 13.44
N VAL A 16 16.46 -4.94 13.25
CA VAL A 16 15.75 -5.03 11.97
C VAL A 16 14.40 -4.36 12.12
N ILE A 17 14.10 -3.43 11.23
CA ILE A 17 12.80 -2.74 11.16
C ILE A 17 12.14 -3.16 9.85
N ALA A 18 10.94 -3.72 9.94
CA ALA A 18 10.10 -3.91 8.77
C ALA A 18 9.38 -2.59 8.45
N CYS A 19 9.38 -2.19 7.18
CA CYS A 19 8.74 -0.97 6.71
C CYS A 19 7.66 -1.36 5.71
N ASP A 20 6.45 -0.85 5.93
CA ASP A 20 5.33 -1.01 5.01
C ASP A 20 5.43 -0.03 3.83
N ILE A 21 4.59 -0.18 2.81
CA ILE A 21 4.62 0.62 1.58
C ILE A 21 3.40 1.53 1.51
N ASP A 22 2.20 0.96 1.56
CA ASP A 22 0.95 1.68 1.33
C ASP A 22 0.61 2.56 2.54
N ASP A 23 0.38 3.85 2.28
CA ASP A 23 0.21 4.93 3.28
C ASP A 23 1.36 5.06 4.31
N VAL A 24 2.52 4.49 3.99
CA VAL A 24 3.78 4.69 4.72
C VAL A 24 4.83 5.35 3.83
N LYS A 25 5.12 4.75 2.67
CA LYS A 25 5.99 5.35 1.65
C LYS A 25 5.19 6.02 0.54
N PHE A 26 4.12 5.41 0.06
CA PHE A 26 3.30 5.97 -1.02
C PHE A 26 1.87 6.25 -0.54
N PRO A 27 1.24 7.35 -0.97
CA PRO A 27 -0.09 7.76 -0.48
C PRO A 27 -1.21 6.95 -1.15
N PHE A 28 -1.43 5.71 -0.73
CA PHE A 28 -2.39 4.79 -1.36
C PHE A 28 -3.83 5.30 -1.29
N VAL A 29 -4.34 5.66 -0.10
CA VAL A 29 -5.74 6.09 0.06
C VAL A 29 -6.04 7.40 -0.67
N PRO A 30 -5.23 8.47 -0.59
CA PRO A 30 -5.46 9.68 -1.37
C PRO A 30 -5.52 9.43 -2.88
N ARG A 31 -4.58 8.65 -3.43
CA ARG A 31 -4.52 8.32 -4.86
C ARG A 31 -5.67 7.41 -5.29
N PHE A 32 -6.11 6.50 -4.41
CA PHE A 32 -7.32 5.71 -4.63
C PHE A 32 -8.56 6.60 -4.70
N CYS A 33 -8.71 7.58 -3.81
CA CYS A 33 -9.85 8.51 -3.83
C CYS A 33 -9.92 9.27 -5.16
N GLU A 34 -8.79 9.78 -5.66
CA GLU A 34 -8.72 10.44 -6.97
C GLU A 34 -9.22 9.53 -8.10
N PHE A 35 -8.65 8.32 -8.20
CA PHE A 35 -9.06 7.32 -9.18
C PHE A 35 -10.55 6.98 -9.08
N HIS A 36 -11.00 6.64 -7.87
CA HIS A 36 -12.35 6.12 -7.63
C HIS A 36 -13.41 7.19 -7.85
N ASN A 37 -13.16 8.43 -7.43
CA ASN A 37 -14.05 9.55 -7.69
C ASN A 37 -14.19 9.81 -9.19
N ARG A 38 -13.08 9.78 -9.93
CA ARG A 38 -13.08 9.93 -11.39
C ARG A 38 -13.80 8.78 -12.10
N ALA A 39 -13.49 7.53 -11.74
CA ALA A 39 -13.99 6.34 -12.44
C ALA A 39 -15.46 6.03 -12.13
N TYR A 40 -15.92 6.31 -10.90
CA TYR A 40 -17.24 5.91 -10.41
C TYR A 40 -18.18 7.08 -10.12
N GLY A 41 -17.76 8.33 -10.36
CA GLY A 41 -18.57 9.52 -10.11
C GLY A 41 -18.90 9.71 -8.62
N THR A 42 -17.99 9.31 -7.74
CA THR A 42 -18.15 9.44 -6.29
C THR A 42 -17.39 10.67 -5.77
N ASN A 43 -17.49 10.95 -4.47
CA ASN A 43 -16.83 12.07 -3.82
C ASN A 43 -16.21 11.64 -2.47
N MET A 44 -15.50 10.52 -2.48
CA MET A 44 -14.79 10.00 -1.33
C MET A 44 -13.57 10.84 -0.99
N SER A 45 -13.24 10.88 0.28
CA SER A 45 -12.10 11.57 0.86
C SER A 45 -11.31 10.60 1.73
N PRO A 46 -10.00 10.84 1.97
CA PRO A 46 -9.22 10.00 2.88
C PRO A 46 -9.83 9.85 4.28
N SER A 47 -10.54 10.87 4.76
CA SER A 47 -11.23 10.81 6.06
C SER A 47 -12.38 9.81 6.14
N ASP A 48 -12.90 9.34 5.00
CA ASP A 48 -13.93 8.30 4.97
C ASP A 48 -13.36 6.92 5.32
N PHE A 49 -12.04 6.73 5.16
CA PHE A 49 -11.34 5.46 5.39
C PHE A 49 -10.93 5.33 6.86
N HIS A 50 -11.82 4.75 7.66
CA HIS A 50 -11.62 4.51 9.10
C HIS A 50 -11.51 3.02 9.45
N VAL A 51 -11.66 2.14 8.44
CA VAL A 51 -11.45 0.70 8.51
C VAL A 51 -10.60 0.27 7.33
N TYR A 52 -9.86 -0.83 7.49
CA TYR A 52 -9.02 -1.38 6.41
C TYR A 52 -9.84 -1.93 5.23
N SER A 53 -11.10 -2.30 5.46
CA SER A 53 -11.98 -2.86 4.45
C SER A 53 -12.54 -1.77 3.54
N PHE A 54 -11.93 -1.58 2.37
CA PHE A 54 -12.39 -0.59 1.39
C PHE A 54 -13.83 -0.86 0.92
N GLY A 55 -14.25 -2.13 0.83
CA GLY A 55 -15.62 -2.49 0.48
C GLY A 55 -16.66 -1.98 1.47
N GLU A 56 -16.33 -1.94 2.77
CA GLU A 56 -17.20 -1.36 3.80
C GLU A 56 -17.33 0.16 3.63
N VAL A 57 -16.23 0.85 3.33
CA VAL A 57 -16.22 2.30 3.08
C VAL A 57 -16.98 2.65 1.79
N MET A 58 -16.79 1.85 0.73
CA MET A 58 -17.48 1.99 -0.56
C MET A 58 -18.94 1.54 -0.54
N GLY A 59 -19.35 0.76 0.47
CA GLY A 59 -20.68 0.15 0.52
C GLY A 59 -20.93 -0.87 -0.60
N VAL A 60 -19.89 -1.61 -1.01
CA VAL A 60 -19.96 -2.60 -2.11
C VAL A 60 -19.64 -4.01 -1.63
N SER A 61 -19.95 -5.02 -2.46
CA SER A 61 -19.58 -6.39 -2.17
C SER A 61 -18.06 -6.57 -2.15
N LYS A 62 -17.58 -7.63 -1.51
CA LYS A 62 -16.16 -7.98 -1.52
C LYS A 62 -15.63 -8.17 -2.96
N GLU A 63 -16.40 -8.81 -3.82
CA GLU A 63 -16.01 -9.03 -5.22
C GLU A 63 -15.85 -7.71 -5.98
N GLU A 64 -16.79 -6.78 -5.80
CA GLU A 64 -16.70 -5.46 -6.41
C GLU A 64 -15.54 -4.65 -5.83
N SER A 65 -15.30 -4.75 -4.51
CA SER A 65 -14.13 -4.12 -3.89
C SER A 65 -12.81 -4.63 -4.49
N LEU A 66 -12.67 -5.95 -4.67
CA LEU A 66 -11.49 -6.55 -5.27
C LEU A 66 -11.32 -6.12 -6.72
N LYS A 67 -12.40 -6.08 -7.50
CA LYS A 67 -12.35 -5.59 -8.87
C LYS A 67 -11.86 -4.14 -8.94
N ARG A 68 -12.46 -3.23 -8.17
CA ARG A 68 -12.09 -1.80 -8.18
C ARG A 68 -10.65 -1.55 -7.73
N ILE A 69 -10.17 -2.33 -6.77
CA ILE A 69 -8.82 -2.14 -6.22
C ILE A 69 -7.82 -2.92 -7.06
N ASP A 70 -7.89 -4.24 -7.06
CA ASP A 70 -6.86 -5.14 -7.58
C ASP A 70 -6.80 -5.13 -9.12
N GLU A 71 -7.96 -5.04 -9.78
CA GLU A 71 -8.02 -5.11 -11.24
C GLU A 71 -7.91 -3.74 -11.90
N GLU A 72 -8.48 -2.71 -11.29
CA GLU A 72 -8.57 -1.38 -11.89
C GLU A 72 -7.60 -0.36 -11.27
N TYR A 73 -7.68 -0.10 -9.96
CA TYR A 73 -6.85 0.92 -9.32
C TYR A 73 -5.35 0.59 -9.38
N LEU A 74 -4.94 -0.64 -9.10
CA LEU A 74 -3.51 -1.03 -9.14
C LEU A 74 -2.88 -0.94 -10.55
N ARG A 75 -3.72 -0.75 -11.58
CA ARG A 75 -3.28 -0.53 -12.98
C ARG A 75 -3.50 0.91 -13.45
N SER A 76 -4.08 1.75 -12.60
CA SER A 76 -4.40 3.14 -12.92
C SER A 76 -3.15 4.02 -12.96
N GLU A 77 -3.27 5.15 -13.65
CA GLU A 77 -2.23 6.18 -13.63
C GLU A 77 -2.01 6.71 -12.21
N GLU A 78 -3.07 6.87 -11.42
CA GLU A 78 -2.98 7.38 -10.05
C GLU A 78 -2.07 6.54 -9.15
N PHE A 79 -2.12 5.21 -9.29
CA PHE A 79 -1.28 4.28 -8.56
C PHE A 79 0.15 4.26 -9.12
N LEU A 80 0.31 4.16 -10.44
CA LEU A 80 1.62 3.97 -11.08
C LEU A 80 2.51 5.22 -11.04
N THR A 81 1.93 6.40 -10.84
CA THR A 81 2.63 7.69 -10.82
C THR A 81 2.64 8.32 -9.43
N ALA A 82 2.25 7.58 -8.39
CA ALA A 82 2.25 8.10 -7.02
C ALA A 82 3.67 8.46 -6.58
N GLU A 83 3.87 9.72 -6.20
CA GLU A 83 5.12 10.17 -5.59
C GLU A 83 5.17 9.76 -4.11
N PRO A 84 6.38 9.54 -3.55
CA PRO A 84 6.52 9.24 -2.13
C PRO A 84 5.91 10.31 -1.23
N MET A 85 5.42 9.88 -0.07
CA MET A 85 4.95 10.77 0.98
C MET A 85 6.08 11.69 1.46
N ALA A 86 5.74 12.94 1.75
CA ALA A 86 6.71 13.93 2.21
C ALA A 86 7.45 13.42 3.47
N GLY A 87 8.78 13.36 3.39
CA GLY A 87 9.65 12.91 4.48
C GLY A 87 9.72 11.39 4.67
N SER A 88 8.98 10.57 3.91
CA SER A 88 9.07 9.10 4.05
C SER A 88 10.44 8.57 3.64
N GLU A 89 11.04 9.14 2.58
CA GLU A 89 12.35 8.71 2.11
C GLU A 89 13.46 9.07 3.10
N ASP A 90 13.51 10.32 3.55
CA ASP A 90 14.45 10.79 4.58
C ASP A 90 14.36 9.95 5.87
N ALA A 91 13.15 9.62 6.32
CA ALA A 91 12.94 8.81 7.51
C ALA A 91 13.45 7.37 7.33
N ILE A 92 13.18 6.75 6.17
CA ILE A 92 13.64 5.39 5.87
C ILE A 92 15.18 5.37 5.78
N GLU A 93 15.79 6.35 5.12
CA GLU A 93 17.24 6.47 5.02
C GLU A 93 17.89 6.66 6.40
N HIS A 94 17.30 7.49 7.25
CA HIS A 94 17.78 7.69 8.62
C HIS A 94 17.75 6.40 9.44
N LEU A 95 16.65 5.65 9.35
CA LEU A 95 16.48 4.37 10.05
C LEU A 95 17.38 3.25 9.49
N ALA A 96 17.82 3.36 8.24
CA ALA A 96 18.67 2.37 7.59
C ALA A 96 20.17 2.51 7.91
N SER A 97 20.60 3.66 8.47
CA SER A 97 22.00 3.94 8.84
C SER A 97 22.46 3.19 10.09
#